data_AF-A0AAV8VDF8-F1
#
_entry.id   AF-A0AAV8VDF8-F1
#
_cell.length_a   1.000
_cell.length_b   1.000
_cell.length_c   1.000
_cell.angle_alpha   90.00
_cell.angle_beta   90.00
_cell.angle_gamma   90.00
#
_symmetry.space_group_name_H-M   'P 1'
#
loop_
_entity.id
_entity.type
_entity.pdbx_description
1 polymer ?
#
loop_
_entity_poly.entity_id
_entity_poly.type
_entity_poly.pdbx_seq_one_letter_code
_entity_poly.pdbx_strand_id
1 'polypeptide(L)'
;MFKTPVSILEELMVTKRQASPDYSVEIHSDGIQGILFKCTVTVGSIQASGYASRKKDAKQHAAKNVLEMLGYRSEVMSDALGSSNSKPQNPNGCIKRIPLTNYVGKLNEIANTYQKPYPIYHEEPVPIRGKFLTRCSFLQYVCDGYGYNKKDSKQDAARNMLEIKLINKFHCFHGTYRQNNITHV
;
A
#
# COMPACT_ATOMS: atom_id res chain seq x y z
N MET A 1 6.18 0.77 22.54
CA MET A 1 5.50 -0.51 22.24
C MET A 1 4.36 -0.23 21.28
N PHE A 2 4.40 -0.76 20.05
CA PHE A 2 3.28 -0.65 19.11
C PHE A 2 2.23 -1.70 19.51
N LYS A 3 1.10 -1.28 20.08
CA LYS A 3 -0.02 -2.17 20.39
C LYS A 3 -0.75 -2.51 19.09
N THR A 4 -0.96 -3.80 18.83
CA THR A 4 -1.70 -4.25 17.65
C THR A 4 -3.22 -4.18 17.92
N PRO A 5 -4.08 -3.95 16.92
CA PRO A 5 -5.54 -3.96 17.09
C PRO A 5 -6.07 -5.24 17.73
N VAL A 6 -5.42 -6.38 17.51
CA VAL A 6 -5.75 -7.64 18.18
C VAL A 6 -5.54 -7.54 19.69
N SER A 7 -4.38 -7.02 20.11
CA SER A 7 -4.07 -6.84 21.54
C SER A 7 -4.97 -5.78 22.20
N ILE A 8 -5.32 -4.72 21.47
CA ILE A 8 -6.26 -3.69 21.96
C ILE A 8 -7.66 -4.29 22.14
N LEU A 9 -8.11 -5.12 21.20
CA LEU A 9 -9.41 -5.78 21.29
C LEU A 9 -9.45 -6.75 22.48
N GLU A 10 -8.40 -7.54 22.68
CA GLU A 10 -8.30 -8.46 23.83
C GLU A 10 -8.32 -7.68 25.17
N GLU A 11 -7.53 -6.61 25.30
CA GLU A 11 -7.51 -5.75 26.48
C GLU A 11 -8.89 -5.13 26.76
N LEU A 12 -9.60 -4.71 25.72
CA LEU A 12 -10.96 -4.19 25.84
C LEU A 12 -11.96 -5.25 26.28
N MET A 13 -11.87 -6.48 25.80
CA MET A 13 -12.77 -7.55 26.22
C MET A 13 -12.59 -7.91 27.69
N VAL A 14 -11.35 -7.97 28.15
CA VAL A 14 -11.03 -8.16 29.56
C VAL A 14 -11.58 -7.00 30.39
N THR A 15 -11.37 -5.76 29.94
CA THR A 15 -11.86 -4.55 30.63
C THR A 15 -13.40 -4.52 30.71
N LYS A 16 -14.09 -4.95 29.66
CA LYS A 16 -15.56 -5.00 29.58
C LYS A 16 -16.18 -6.24 30.23
N ARG A 17 -15.37 -7.16 30.79
CA ARG A 17 -15.81 -8.46 31.33
C ARG A 17 -16.65 -9.27 30.33
N GLN A 18 -16.33 -9.17 29.05
CA GLN A 18 -16.99 -9.95 27.98
C GLN A 18 -16.22 -11.26 27.72
N ALA A 19 -16.88 -12.21 27.04
CA ALA A 19 -16.23 -13.44 26.58
C ALA A 19 -15.07 -13.11 25.62
N SER A 20 -14.05 -13.98 25.63
CA SER A 20 -12.89 -13.83 24.74
C SER A 20 -13.33 -13.80 23.28
N PRO A 21 -12.73 -12.92 22.44
CA PRO A 21 -13.05 -12.84 21.02
C PRO A 21 -12.75 -14.17 20.31
N ASP A 22 -13.74 -14.70 19.58
CA ASP A 22 -13.57 -15.89 18.76
C ASP A 22 -13.05 -15.50 17.37
N TYR A 23 -11.96 -16.12 16.92
CA TYR A 23 -11.32 -15.84 15.63
C TYR A 23 -11.41 -17.08 14.72
N SER A 24 -12.19 -16.99 13.66
CA SER A 24 -12.23 -18.00 12.59
C SER A 24 -11.49 -17.48 11.36
N VAL A 25 -10.60 -18.30 10.76
CA VAL A 25 -9.85 -17.94 9.55
C VAL A 25 -10.15 -18.92 8.44
N GLU A 26 -10.77 -18.42 7.38
CA GLU A 26 -11.15 -19.15 6.18
C GLU A 26 -10.21 -18.79 5.03
N ILE A 27 -9.76 -19.79 4.27
CA ILE A 27 -8.93 -19.59 3.09
C ILE A 27 -9.85 -19.60 1.86
N HIS A 28 -9.89 -18.48 1.14
CA HIS A 28 -10.54 -18.36 -0.15
C HIS A 28 -9.47 -18.37 -1.24
N SER A 29 -9.45 -19.43 -2.03
CA SER A 29 -8.60 -19.54 -3.22
C SER A 29 -9.41 -19.09 -4.42
N ASP A 30 -9.26 -17.83 -4.82
CA ASP A 30 -9.79 -17.37 -6.11
C ASP A 30 -8.70 -17.67 -7.15
N GLY A 31 -8.90 -18.72 -7.96
CA GLY A 31 -7.90 -19.38 -8.80
C GLY A 31 -7.18 -18.50 -9.84
N ILE A 32 -7.42 -17.20 -9.84
CA ILE A 32 -6.87 -16.21 -10.77
C ILE A 32 -6.07 -15.10 -10.05
N GLN A 33 -6.39 -14.76 -8.79
CA GLN A 33 -5.83 -13.59 -8.07
C GLN A 33 -4.96 -13.95 -6.85
N GLY A 34 -4.80 -15.24 -6.54
CA GLY A 34 -4.00 -15.73 -5.42
C GLY A 34 -4.81 -15.99 -4.15
N ILE A 35 -4.13 -16.45 -3.10
CA ILE A 35 -4.75 -16.91 -1.85
C ILE A 35 -5.23 -15.72 -1.03
N LEU A 36 -6.53 -15.67 -0.73
CA LEU A 36 -7.15 -14.67 0.15
C LEU A 36 -7.53 -15.33 1.47
N PHE A 37 -7.15 -14.70 2.57
CA PHE A 37 -7.55 -15.12 3.92
C PHE A 37 -8.67 -14.20 4.39
N LYS A 38 -9.81 -14.79 4.72
CA LYS A 38 -10.90 -14.12 5.41
C LYS A 38 -10.82 -14.50 6.88
N CYS A 39 -10.70 -13.52 7.77
CA CYS A 39 -10.81 -13.73 9.20
C CYS A 39 -12.12 -13.13 9.69
N THR A 40 -12.90 -13.90 10.44
CA THR A 40 -14.13 -13.45 11.09
C THR A 40 -13.91 -13.44 12.60
N VAL A 41 -14.29 -12.35 13.24
CA VAL A 41 -14.16 -12.16 14.69
C VAL A 41 -15.53 -11.94 15.28
N THR A 42 -15.85 -12.72 16.30
CA THR A 42 -17.11 -12.64 17.02
C THR A 42 -16.86 -12.24 18.47
N VAL A 43 -17.53 -11.19 18.90
CA VAL A 43 -17.43 -10.61 20.24
C VAL A 43 -18.83 -10.35 20.77
N GLY A 44 -19.30 -11.18 21.71
CA GLY A 44 -20.63 -11.04 22.28
C GLY A 44 -21.71 -11.07 21.19
N SER A 45 -22.35 -9.93 20.93
CA SER A 45 -23.38 -9.75 19.88
C SER A 45 -22.85 -9.14 18.57
N ILE A 46 -21.59 -8.74 18.51
CA ILE A 46 -20.98 -8.06 17.37
C ILE A 46 -20.05 -9.03 16.64
N GLN A 47 -20.20 -9.10 15.33
CA GLN A 47 -19.33 -9.88 14.46
C GLN A 47 -18.83 -9.00 13.32
N ALA A 48 -17.54 -9.08 13.03
CA ALA A 48 -16.97 -8.45 11.85
C ALA A 48 -15.97 -9.37 11.16
N SER A 49 -15.77 -9.17 9.86
CA SER A 49 -14.80 -9.93 9.07
C SER A 49 -13.79 -9.00 8.38
N GLY A 50 -12.60 -9.53 8.12
CA GLY A 50 -11.50 -8.84 7.47
C GLY A 50 -10.82 -9.76 6.46
N TYR A 51 -10.48 -9.20 5.30
CA TYR A 51 -9.85 -9.92 4.20
C TYR A 51 -8.40 -9.46 4.03
N ALA A 52 -7.47 -10.38 3.81
CA ALA A 52 -6.11 -10.03 3.45
C ALA A 52 -5.40 -11.18 2.71
N SER A 53 -4.32 -10.86 2.01
CA SER A 53 -3.44 -11.86 1.37
C SER A 53 -2.58 -12.66 2.36
N ARG A 54 -2.61 -12.32 3.66
CA ARG A 54 -1.88 -13.02 4.73
C ARG A 54 -2.79 -13.26 5.94
N LYS A 55 -2.64 -14.42 6.58
CA LYS A 55 -3.39 -14.78 7.82
C LYS A 55 -3.26 -13.73 8.92
N LYS A 56 -2.04 -13.21 9.13
CA LYS A 56 -1.78 -12.18 10.15
C LYS A 56 -2.58 -10.92 9.88
N ASP A 57 -2.52 -10.40 8.65
CA ASP A 57 -3.18 -9.15 8.28
C ASP A 57 -4.71 -9.30 8.28
N ALA A 58 -5.23 -10.47 7.89
CA ALA A 58 -6.66 -10.76 7.96
C ALA A 58 -7.17 -10.67 9.41
N LYS A 59 -6.41 -11.21 10.37
CA LYS A 59 -6.73 -11.13 11.81
C LYS A 59 -6.73 -9.68 12.32
N GLN A 60 -5.76 -8.87 11.87
CA GLN A 60 -5.67 -7.46 12.24
C GLN A 60 -6.85 -6.66 11.69
N HIS A 61 -7.26 -6.92 10.44
CA HIS A 61 -8.43 -6.27 9.83
C HIS A 61 -9.73 -6.63 10.55
N ALA A 62 -9.93 -7.90 10.85
CA ALA A 62 -11.14 -8.33 11.53
C ALA A 62 -11.25 -7.70 12.93
N ALA A 63 -10.13 -7.67 13.69
CA ALA A 63 -10.08 -7.01 14.99
C ALA A 63 -10.35 -5.49 14.88
N LYS A 64 -9.76 -4.82 13.89
CA LYS A 64 -9.99 -3.39 13.63
C LYS A 64 -11.46 -3.09 13.33
N ASN A 65 -12.12 -3.91 12.52
CA ASN A 65 -13.52 -3.72 12.16
C ASN A 65 -14.44 -3.87 13.38
N VAL A 66 -14.18 -4.84 14.26
CA VAL A 66 -14.93 -4.98 15.53
C VAL A 66 -14.71 -3.77 16.44
N LEU A 67 -13.47 -3.29 16.57
CA LEU A 67 -13.16 -2.08 17.37
C LEU A 67 -13.92 -0.86 16.85
N GLU A 68 -14.00 -0.69 15.54
CA GLU A 68 -14.76 0.40 14.91
C GLU A 68 -16.27 0.26 15.18
N MET A 69 -16.83 -0.95 15.08
CA MET A 69 -18.23 -1.21 15.44
C MET A 69 -18.54 -0.95 16.92
N LEU A 70 -17.55 -1.15 17.80
CA LEU A 70 -17.64 -0.83 19.22
C LEU A 70 -17.43 0.67 19.51
N GLY A 71 -17.16 1.50 18.51
CA GLY A 71 -16.93 2.94 18.64
C GLY A 71 -15.52 3.33 19.08
N TYR A 72 -14.58 2.38 19.13
CA TYR A 72 -13.18 2.64 19.48
C TYR A 72 -12.38 3.05 18.24
N ARG A 73 -12.53 4.31 17.83
CA ARG A 73 -11.62 4.95 16.87
C ARG A 73 -10.31 5.31 17.58
N SER A 74 -9.34 4.41 17.51
CA SER A 74 -7.99 4.69 18.02
C SER A 74 -7.27 5.65 17.07
N GLU A 75 -7.10 6.91 17.49
CA GLU A 75 -6.33 7.96 16.79
C GLU A 75 -4.82 7.61 16.65
N VAL A 76 -4.38 6.49 17.24
CA VAL A 76 -3.01 5.96 17.15
C VAL A 76 -2.89 4.70 16.27
N MET A 77 -3.87 4.44 15.40
CA MET A 77 -3.87 3.26 14.51
C MET A 77 -3.81 3.64 13.04
N SER A 78 -3.02 4.66 12.72
CA SER A 78 -2.55 4.95 11.37
C SER A 78 -1.20 4.26 11.16
N ASP A 79 -1.23 3.01 10.74
CA ASP A 79 -0.45 2.57 9.59
C ASP A 79 -0.79 1.11 9.26
N ALA A 80 -0.87 0.86 7.96
CA ALA A 80 -1.09 -0.43 7.33
C ALA A 80 -2.54 -0.97 7.38
N LEU A 81 -3.19 -0.75 6.22
CA LEU A 81 -4.16 -1.62 5.55
C LEU A 81 -5.65 -1.33 5.83
N GLY A 82 -6.30 -0.80 4.79
CA GLY A 82 -7.74 -0.92 4.53
C GLY A 82 -7.92 -1.53 3.14
N SER A 83 -9.12 -1.82 2.65
CA SER A 83 -10.43 -2.14 3.25
C SER A 83 -11.29 -2.51 2.03
N SER A 84 -12.13 -3.53 2.10
CA SER A 84 -13.11 -3.82 1.04
C SER A 84 -14.49 -3.37 1.48
N ASN A 85 -15.01 -2.39 0.73
CA ASN A 85 -16.42 -2.04 0.53
C ASN A 85 -17.32 -1.68 1.72
N SER A 86 -17.50 -0.37 1.89
CA SER A 86 -18.84 0.25 1.84
C SER A 86 -18.71 1.75 1.52
N LYS A 87 -19.40 2.19 0.47
CA LYS A 87 -19.82 3.59 0.26
C LYS A 87 -21.02 3.85 1.21
N PRO A 88 -21.43 5.09 1.56
CA PRO A 88 -21.19 6.33 0.80
C PRO A 88 -20.97 7.64 1.64
N GLN A 89 -20.61 8.72 0.91
CA GLN A 89 -20.87 10.17 1.16
C GLN A 89 -19.94 11.05 2.02
N ASN A 90 -19.18 11.88 1.28
CA ASN A 90 -19.00 13.35 1.43
C ASN A 90 -18.05 13.94 2.53
N PRO A 91 -17.67 15.24 2.42
CA PRO A 91 -16.35 15.70 1.96
C PRO A 91 -15.57 16.42 3.07
N ASN A 92 -14.38 16.93 2.76
CA ASN A 92 -13.58 17.85 3.60
C ASN A 92 -12.67 17.24 4.67
N GLY A 93 -11.89 16.23 4.28
CA GLY A 93 -10.64 15.89 4.97
C GLY A 93 -9.63 15.43 3.94
N CYS A 94 -8.58 16.22 3.70
CA CYS A 94 -7.46 15.88 2.82
C CYS A 94 -6.65 14.72 3.43
N ILE A 95 -7.22 13.54 3.43
CA ILE A 95 -6.47 12.30 3.57
C ILE A 95 -5.98 11.99 2.17
N LYS A 96 -4.66 12.06 1.96
CA LYS A 96 -3.99 11.54 0.76
C LYS A 96 -4.30 10.04 0.69
N ARG A 97 -5.46 9.71 0.14
CA ARG A 97 -5.84 8.36 -0.24
C ARG A 97 -4.71 7.88 -1.14
N ILE A 98 -3.91 6.94 -0.65
CA ILE A 98 -3.12 6.07 -1.52
C ILE A 98 -4.19 5.48 -2.44
N PRO A 99 -4.26 5.90 -3.71
CA PRO A 99 -5.30 5.37 -4.55
C PRO A 99 -4.99 3.88 -4.72
N LEU A 100 -6.02 3.09 -4.97
CA LEU A 100 -5.93 1.76 -5.55
C LEU A 100 -5.34 1.82 -6.99
N THR A 101 -4.45 2.78 -7.27
CA THR A 101 -3.82 3.00 -8.55
C THR A 101 -2.61 2.10 -8.64
N ASN A 102 -2.64 1.19 -9.59
CA ASN A 102 -1.44 0.56 -10.09
C ASN A 102 -0.53 1.65 -10.68
N TYR A 103 0.49 2.09 -9.92
CA TYR A 103 1.39 3.16 -10.34
C TYR A 103 2.18 2.79 -11.58
N VAL A 104 2.53 1.51 -11.72
CA VAL A 104 3.16 0.96 -12.93
C VAL A 104 2.22 1.12 -14.13
N GLY A 105 0.95 0.76 -13.96
CA GLY A 105 -0.07 0.91 -15.02
C GLY A 105 -0.28 2.38 -15.42
N LYS A 106 -0.35 3.27 -14.42
CA LYS A 106 -0.50 4.71 -14.66
C LYS A 106 0.71 5.31 -15.41
N LEU A 107 1.93 4.88 -15.08
CA LEU A 107 3.14 5.30 -15.78
C LEU A 107 3.16 4.79 -17.24
N ASN A 108 2.70 3.56 -17.48
CA ASN A 108 2.55 3.01 -18.83
C ASN A 108 1.50 3.76 -19.65
N GLU A 109 0.36 4.10 -19.04
CA GLU A 109 -0.68 4.89 -19.69
C GLU A 109 -0.13 6.25 -20.15
N ILE A 110 0.61 6.93 -19.28
CA ILE A 110 1.31 8.19 -19.62
C ILE A 110 2.29 7.98 -20.78
N ALA A 111 3.13 6.94 -20.74
CA ALA A 111 4.05 6.64 -21.83
C ALA A 111 3.30 6.48 -23.17
N ASN A 112 2.19 5.74 -23.17
CA ASN A 112 1.37 5.51 -24.35
C ASN A 112 0.69 6.80 -24.84
N THR A 113 0.09 7.59 -23.95
CA THR A 113 -0.57 8.86 -24.28
C THR A 113 0.38 9.86 -24.96
N TYR A 114 1.65 9.92 -24.53
CA TYR A 114 2.66 10.80 -25.11
C TYR A 114 3.53 10.14 -26.19
N GLN A 115 3.18 8.92 -26.63
CA GLN A 115 3.95 8.13 -27.60
C GLN A 115 5.46 8.04 -27.25
N LYS A 116 5.75 7.82 -25.96
CA LYS A 116 7.10 7.65 -25.43
C LYS A 116 7.40 6.16 -25.20
N PRO A 117 8.69 5.76 -25.19
CA PRO A 117 9.06 4.39 -24.85
C PRO A 117 8.60 4.06 -23.42
N TYR A 118 8.14 2.83 -23.22
CA TYR A 118 7.67 2.36 -21.92
C TYR A 118 8.78 2.38 -20.85
N PRO A 119 8.42 2.59 -19.57
CA PRO A 119 9.36 2.53 -18.46
C PRO A 119 9.98 1.15 -18.29
N ILE A 120 11.28 1.12 -18.00
CA ILE A 120 12.06 -0.10 -17.78
C ILE A 120 12.30 -0.26 -16.28
N TYR A 121 12.21 -1.49 -15.77
CA TYR A 121 12.41 -1.81 -14.35
C TYR A 121 13.55 -2.82 -14.20
N HIS A 122 14.55 -2.47 -13.40
CA HIS A 122 15.67 -3.34 -13.04
C HIS A 122 15.66 -3.64 -11.53
N GLU A 123 15.88 -4.90 -11.15
CA GLU A 123 15.91 -5.32 -9.75
C GLU A 123 17.37 -5.29 -9.27
N GLU A 124 17.67 -4.42 -8.32
CA GLU A 124 19.02 -4.30 -7.76
C GLU A 124 19.11 -5.09 -6.45
N PRO A 125 20.15 -5.92 -6.26
CA PRO A 125 20.35 -6.64 -5.01
C PRO A 125 20.70 -5.67 -3.88
N VAL A 126 20.01 -5.78 -2.74
CA VAL A 126 20.31 -5.01 -1.53
C VAL A 126 20.89 -5.89 -0.44
N PRO A 127 21.85 -5.38 0.36
CA PRO A 127 22.49 -6.16 1.43
C PRO A 127 21.55 -6.46 2.60
N ILE A 128 20.40 -5.78 2.67
CA ILE A 128 19.42 -5.92 3.76
C ILE A 128 18.43 -7.04 3.44
N ARG A 129 18.44 -8.09 4.26
CA ARG A 129 17.51 -9.23 4.14
C ARG A 129 16.05 -8.76 4.20
N GLY A 130 15.25 -9.24 3.25
CA GLY A 130 13.81 -8.97 3.20
C GLY A 130 13.43 -7.59 2.65
N LYS A 131 14.40 -6.82 2.14
CA LYS A 131 14.13 -5.62 1.36
C LYS A 131 14.43 -5.88 -0.12
N PHE A 132 13.71 -5.18 -0.98
CA PHE A 132 13.88 -5.21 -2.42
C PHE A 132 14.05 -3.79 -2.92
N LEU A 133 15.00 -3.61 -3.83
CA LEU A 133 15.22 -2.37 -4.55
C LEU A 133 14.87 -2.60 -6.02
N THR A 134 14.09 -1.68 -6.57
CA THR A 134 13.81 -1.64 -8.00
C THR A 134 14.14 -0.27 -8.53
N ARG A 135 15.00 -0.23 -9.53
CA ARG A 135 15.30 0.97 -10.30
C ARG A 135 14.36 1.06 -11.49
N CYS A 136 13.60 2.14 -11.57
CA CYS A 136 12.76 2.48 -12.71
C CYS A 136 13.45 3.55 -13.55
N SER A 137 13.56 3.31 -14.86
CA SER A 137 14.10 4.25 -15.84
C SER A 137 13.02 4.62 -16.84
N PHE A 138 12.76 5.91 -16.99
CA PHE A 138 11.76 6.43 -17.92
C PHE A 138 12.28 7.74 -18.56
N LEU A 139 12.52 7.70 -19.87
CA LEU A 139 13.18 8.78 -20.60
C LEU A 139 14.56 9.11 -20.00
N GLN A 140 14.76 10.36 -19.58
CA GLN A 140 15.98 10.85 -18.93
C GLN A 140 15.95 10.71 -17.40
N TYR A 141 14.86 10.20 -16.84
CA TYR A 141 14.66 10.13 -15.40
C TYR A 141 14.90 8.71 -14.91
N VAL A 142 15.51 8.61 -13.74
CA VAL A 142 15.76 7.36 -13.04
C VAL A 142 15.29 7.53 -11.60
N CYS A 143 14.56 6.55 -11.10
CA CYS A 143 14.06 6.51 -9.72
C CYS A 143 14.36 5.17 -9.11
N ASP A 144 14.66 5.20 -7.82
CA ASP A 144 14.77 4.00 -7.00
C ASP A 144 13.48 3.85 -6.17
N GLY A 145 12.98 2.63 -6.09
CA GLY A 145 11.83 2.25 -5.29
C GLY A 145 12.17 1.10 -4.35
N TYR A 146 11.70 1.22 -3.11
CA TYR A 146 11.99 0.25 -2.06
C TYR A 146 10.71 -0.47 -1.67
N GLY A 147 10.83 -1.75 -1.34
CA GLY A 147 9.68 -2.52 -0.87
C GLY A 147 10.07 -3.76 -0.08
N TYR A 148 9.08 -4.35 0.59
CA TYR A 148 9.25 -5.61 1.32
C TYR A 148 9.12 -6.84 0.41
N ASN A 149 8.73 -6.64 -0.85
CA ASN A 149 8.66 -7.65 -1.90
C ASN A 149 8.84 -6.97 -3.27
N LYS A 150 9.12 -7.75 -4.32
CA LYS A 150 9.38 -7.25 -5.69
C LYS A 150 8.22 -6.44 -6.29
N LYS A 151 6.97 -6.77 -5.93
CA LYS A 151 5.79 -6.06 -6.43
C LYS A 151 5.69 -4.67 -5.78
N ASP A 152 5.91 -4.63 -4.47
CA ASP A 152 5.91 -3.41 -3.66
C ASP A 152 7.03 -2.45 -4.10
N SER A 153 8.25 -2.95 -4.29
CA SER A 153 9.37 -2.13 -4.77
C SER A 153 9.13 -1.55 -6.17
N LYS A 154 8.48 -2.29 -7.08
CA LYS A 154 8.07 -1.81 -8.41
C LYS A 154 6.99 -0.72 -8.33
N GLN A 155 5.99 -0.91 -7.48
CA GLN A 155 4.94 0.10 -7.27
C GLN A 155 5.54 1.38 -6.66
N ASP A 156 6.45 1.25 -5.70
CA ASP A 156 7.15 2.38 -5.09
C ASP A 156 8.03 3.13 -6.10
N ALA A 157 8.76 2.39 -6.95
CA ALA A 157 9.60 2.99 -8.00
C ALA A 157 8.75 3.78 -9.02
N ALA A 158 7.62 3.20 -9.46
CA ALA A 158 6.70 3.86 -10.37
C ALA A 158 6.00 5.07 -9.72
N ARG A 159 5.64 4.98 -8.44
CA ARG A 159 5.09 6.10 -7.66
C ARG A 159 6.11 7.24 -7.59
N ASN A 160 7.36 6.93 -7.24
CA ASN A 160 8.45 7.92 -7.21
C ASN A 160 8.65 8.55 -8.59
N MET A 161 8.59 7.77 -9.67
CA MET A 161 8.67 8.30 -11.04
C MET A 161 7.53 9.27 -11.39
N LEU A 162 6.32 9.02 -10.88
CA LEU A 162 5.18 9.92 -11.04
C LEU A 162 5.24 11.15 -10.11
N GLU A 163 5.90 11.00 -8.95
CA GLU A 163 6.04 12.01 -7.89
C GLU A 163 7.29 12.88 -8.02
N ILE A 164 8.29 12.48 -8.84
CA ILE A 164 9.16 13.45 -9.53
C ILE A 164 8.19 14.33 -10.29
N LYS A 165 7.69 15.36 -9.58
CA LYS A 165 6.49 16.13 -9.86
C LYS A 165 6.46 16.38 -11.35
N LEU A 166 5.29 16.22 -11.97
CA LEU A 166 4.82 17.09 -13.04
C LEU A 166 5.97 17.50 -13.96
N ILE A 167 6.24 16.78 -15.04
CA ILE A 167 7.02 17.24 -16.20
C ILE A 167 7.20 18.76 -16.12
N ASN A 168 8.30 19.27 -15.53
CA ASN A 168 8.27 20.63 -14.94
C ASN A 168 7.82 21.68 -15.96
N LYS A 169 8.05 21.39 -17.23
CA LYS A 169 7.63 22.13 -18.38
C LYS A 169 7.57 21.12 -19.52
N PHE A 170 6.38 20.64 -19.90
CA PHE A 170 6.14 20.41 -21.35
C PHE A 170 6.08 21.77 -22.09
N HIS A 171 6.38 22.91 -21.44
CA HIS A 171 6.85 24.10 -22.15
C HIS A 171 8.15 23.75 -22.87
N CYS A 172 8.01 23.57 -24.18
CA CYS A 172 8.72 24.36 -25.18
C CYS A 172 10.09 24.89 -24.73
N PHE A 173 11.17 24.28 -25.21
CA PHE A 173 12.34 25.05 -25.60
C PHE A 173 13.04 24.33 -26.75
N HIS A 174 12.79 24.85 -27.95
CA HIS A 174 13.79 24.89 -28.99
C HIS A 174 15.06 25.49 -28.34
N GLY A 175 16.16 24.75 -28.22
CA GLY A 175 17.46 25.34 -27.91
C GLY A 175 18.20 24.86 -26.64
N THR A 176 19.43 24.40 -26.92
CA THR A 176 20.66 24.47 -26.13
C THR A 176 20.82 23.60 -24.87
N TYR A 177 21.49 22.46 -25.08
CA TYR A 177 22.86 22.19 -24.58
C TYR A 177 23.22 22.66 -23.15
N ARG A 178 23.59 21.70 -22.28
CA ARG A 178 24.87 21.78 -21.57
C ARG A 178 25.35 20.40 -21.09
N GLN A 179 26.37 19.94 -21.79
CA GLN A 179 27.29 18.87 -21.43
C GLN A 179 28.15 19.32 -20.24
N ASN A 180 28.43 18.44 -19.27
CA ASN A 180 29.53 18.57 -18.30
C ASN A 180 29.84 17.14 -17.80
N ASN A 181 30.77 16.44 -18.43
CA ASN A 181 32.19 16.35 -18.03
C ASN A 181 32.38 15.86 -16.59
N ILE A 182 32.76 14.58 -16.46
CA ILE A 182 33.42 14.04 -15.27
C ILE A 182 34.78 13.49 -15.73
N THR A 183 35.78 14.35 -15.64
CA THR A 183 37.21 14.07 -15.38
C THR A 183 37.46 14.85 -14.09
N HIS A 184 38.12 14.39 -13.03
CA HIS A 184 39.28 13.53 -12.82
C HIS A 184 39.25 13.12 -11.34
N VAL A 185 39.82 11.96 -10.99
CA VAL A 185 41.11 11.92 -10.26
C VAL A 185 41.90 10.75 -10.83
#